data_AF-A0A0F3MRS5-F1
#
_entry.id   AF-A0A0F3MRS5-F1
#
_cell.length_a   1.000
_cell.length_b   1.000
_cell.length_c   1.000
_cell.angle_alpha   90.00
_cell.angle_beta   90.00
_cell.angle_gamma   90.00
#
_symmetry.space_group_name_H-M   'P 1'
#
loop_
_entity.id
_entity.type
_entity.pdbx_description
1 polymer ?
#
loop_
_entity_poly.entity_id
_entity_poly.type
_entity_poly.pdbx_seq_one_letter_code
_entity_poly.pdbx_strand_id
1 'polypeptide(L)'
;MKIAKSQAKILFSALDEWNNTGLLDDNTTILLKNDIEILNFDWKKLARYSFWISLICIVIAINAILSDRYLRELLEYIFNAPYLLKFITLSTLSGIIYFVGFKRQQQKPEKIFSNGAILFLGVLTTACAI
;
A
#
# COMPACT_ATOMS: atom_id res chain seq x y z
N MET A 1 -12.50 -8.33 -26.02
CA MET A 1 -12.02 -6.91 -25.92
C MET A 1 -11.49 -6.59 -24.51
N LYS A 2 -10.36 -5.87 -24.36
CA LYS A 2 -9.78 -5.52 -23.05
C LYS A 2 -10.21 -4.14 -22.56
N ILE A 3 -10.92 -4.05 -21.43
CA ILE A 3 -11.47 -2.78 -20.92
C ILE A 3 -11.30 -2.62 -19.41
N ALA A 4 -11.22 -1.37 -18.95
CA ALA A 4 -11.08 -1.08 -17.52
C ALA A 4 -12.32 -1.53 -16.73
N LYS A 5 -12.16 -1.90 -15.46
CA LYS A 5 -13.25 -2.38 -14.60
C LYS A 5 -14.48 -1.47 -14.53
N SER A 6 -14.28 -0.15 -14.54
CA SER A 6 -15.37 0.84 -14.55
C SER A 6 -16.15 0.80 -15.87
N GLN A 7 -15.45 0.70 -17.00
CA GLN A 7 -16.03 0.62 -18.33
C GLN A 7 -16.74 -0.73 -18.54
N ALA A 8 -16.15 -1.83 -18.05
CA ALA A 8 -16.79 -3.15 -18.08
C ALA A 8 -18.11 -3.15 -17.33
N LYS A 9 -18.19 -2.49 -16.17
CA LYS A 9 -19.45 -2.36 -15.42
C LYS A 9 -20.54 -1.67 -16.24
N ILE A 10 -20.19 -0.57 -16.92
CA ILE A 10 -21.12 0.18 -17.78
C ILE A 10 -21.56 -0.69 -18.97
N LEU A 11 -20.62 -1.41 -19.60
CA LEU A 11 -20.90 -2.26 -20.76
C LEU A 11 -21.81 -3.44 -20.39
N PHE A 12 -21.57 -4.08 -19.23
CA PHE A 12 -22.42 -5.16 -18.75
C PHE A 12 -23.84 -4.67 -18.44
N SER A 13 -23.98 -3.50 -17.82
CA SER A 13 -25.29 -2.89 -17.58
C SER A 13 -26.03 -2.57 -18.88
N ALA A 14 -25.34 -2.04 -19.89
CA ALA A 14 -25.94 -1.77 -21.20
C ALA A 14 -26.37 -3.06 -21.91
N LEU A 15 -25.55 -4.11 -21.87
CA LEU A 15 -25.88 -5.43 -22.43
C LEU A 15 -27.10 -6.06 -21.75
N ASP A 16 -27.21 -5.95 -20.42
CA ASP A 16 -28.39 -6.43 -19.68
C ASP A 16 -29.66 -5.64 -20.04
N GLU A 17 -29.55 -4.33 -20.20
CA GLU A 17 -30.68 -3.48 -20.59
C GLU A 17 -31.16 -3.77 -22.02
N TRP A 18 -30.24 -4.00 -22.96
CA TRP A 18 -30.57 -4.37 -24.34
C TRP A 18 -31.13 -5.79 -24.46
N ASN A 19 -30.71 -6.71 -23.59
CA ASN A 19 -31.32 -8.04 -23.50
C ASN A 19 -32.76 -7.96 -22.97
N ASN A 20 -32.97 -7.18 -21.89
CA ASN A 20 -34.29 -7.00 -21.28
C ASN A 20 -35.28 -6.25 -22.17
N THR A 21 -34.80 -5.37 -23.04
CA THR A 21 -35.62 -4.65 -24.02
C THR A 21 -35.88 -5.47 -25.30
N GLY A 22 -35.34 -6.69 -25.40
CA GLY A 22 -35.52 -7.59 -26.55
C GLY A 22 -34.72 -7.18 -27.79
N LEU A 23 -33.77 -6.26 -27.65
CA LEU A 23 -32.88 -5.82 -28.73
C LEU A 23 -31.75 -6.81 -29.00
N LEU A 24 -31.43 -7.67 -28.03
CA LEU A 24 -30.42 -8.71 -28.08
C LEU A 24 -31.00 -10.06 -27.63
N ASP A 25 -30.60 -11.13 -28.29
CA ASP A 25 -30.92 -12.51 -27.90
C ASP A 25 -30.01 -12.99 -26.76
N ASP A 26 -30.52 -13.85 -25.89
CA ASP A 26 -29.83 -14.33 -24.68
C ASP A 26 -28.46 -14.95 -25.01
N ASN A 27 -28.38 -15.72 -26.10
CA ASN A 27 -27.14 -16.34 -26.55
C ASN A 27 -26.10 -15.30 -26.99
N THR A 28 -26.56 -14.23 -27.62
CA THR A 28 -25.69 -13.15 -28.12
C THR A 28 -25.15 -12.33 -26.95
N THR A 29 -25.99 -12.04 -25.96
CA THR A 29 -25.60 -11.36 -24.72
C THR A 29 -24.54 -12.15 -23.94
N ILE A 30 -24.69 -13.48 -23.84
CA ILE A 30 -23.70 -14.35 -23.16
C ILE A 30 -22.36 -14.36 -23.89
N LEU A 31 -22.37 -14.46 -25.23
CA LEU A 31 -21.15 -14.43 -26.04
C LEU A 31 -20.40 -13.10 -25.88
N LEU A 32 -21.10 -11.97 -25.93
CA LEU A 32 -20.51 -10.64 -25.74
C LEU A 32 -19.95 -10.45 -24.33
N LYS A 33 -20.61 -10.98 -23.30
CA LYS A 33 -20.11 -10.91 -21.92
C LYS A 33 -18.82 -11.72 -21.74
N ASN A 34 -18.71 -12.89 -22.38
CA ASN A 34 -17.53 -13.74 -22.29
C ASN A 34 -16.32 -13.21 -23.08
N ASP A 35 -16.53 -12.42 -24.14
CA ASP A 35 -15.42 -11.79 -24.87
C ASP A 35 -14.81 -10.59 -24.11
N ILE A 36 -15.48 -10.07 -23.07
CA ILE A 36 -15.00 -8.93 -22.29
C ILE A 36 -13.95 -9.39 -21.28
N GLU A 37 -12.68 -9.07 -21.58
CA GLU A 37 -11.58 -9.23 -20.64
C GLU A 37 -11.40 -7.96 -19.82
N ILE A 38 -11.53 -8.06 -18.49
CA ILE A 38 -11.30 -6.92 -17.61
C ILE A 38 -9.80 -6.69 -17.45
N LEU A 39 -9.35 -5.49 -17.82
CA LEU A 39 -7.96 -5.08 -17.70
C LEU A 39 -7.60 -4.92 -16.21
N ASN A 40 -6.55 -5.62 -15.78
CA ASN A 40 -6.05 -5.57 -14.41
C ASN A 40 -5.59 -4.16 -14.03
N PHE A 41 -5.68 -3.83 -12.73
CA PHE A 41 -5.26 -2.54 -12.17
C PHE A 41 -3.78 -2.24 -12.48
N ASP A 42 -3.47 -1.00 -12.85
CA ASP A 42 -2.12 -0.56 -13.22
C ASP A 42 -1.25 -0.29 -11.97
N TRP A 43 -0.64 -1.36 -11.46
CA TRP A 43 0.30 -1.31 -10.34
C TRP A 43 1.53 -0.44 -10.60
N LYS A 44 1.95 -0.31 -11.88
CA LYS A 44 3.10 0.51 -12.25
C LYS A 44 2.78 2.00 -12.08
N LYS A 45 1.56 2.40 -12.46
CA LYS A 45 1.07 3.76 -12.25
C LYS A 45 0.94 4.09 -10.76
N LEU A 46 0.38 3.19 -9.96
CA LEU A 46 0.31 3.38 -8.50
C LEU A 46 1.70 3.53 -7.88
N ALA A 47 2.64 2.64 -8.20
CA ALA A 47 4.00 2.70 -7.68
C ALA A 47 4.69 4.02 -8.05
N ARG A 48 4.54 4.49 -9.30
CA ARG A 48 5.10 5.77 -9.76
C ARG A 48 4.57 6.94 -8.92
N TYR A 49 3.27 7.03 -8.68
CA TYR A 49 2.72 8.13 -7.89
C TYR A 49 3.06 8.05 -6.41
N SER A 50 3.04 6.85 -5.81
CA SER A 50 3.47 6.67 -4.43
C SER A 50 4.93 7.08 -4.22
N PHE A 51 5.79 6.86 -5.22
CA PHE A 51 7.17 7.33 -5.19
C PHE A 51 7.27 8.86 -5.17
N TRP A 52 6.53 9.54 -6.05
CA TRP A 52 6.47 11.01 -6.06
C TRP A 52 5.93 11.59 -4.74
N ILE A 53 4.89 10.98 -4.18
CA ILE A 53 4.32 11.39 -2.88
C ILE A 53 5.36 11.22 -1.77
N SER A 54 6.07 10.10 -1.73
CA SER A 54 7.15 9.86 -0.76
C SER A 54 8.25 10.93 -0.85
N LEU A 55 8.65 11.31 -2.07
CA LEU A 55 9.65 12.36 -2.27
C LEU A 55 9.17 13.71 -1.73
N ILE A 56 7.91 14.08 -1.99
CA ILE A 56 7.31 15.32 -1.48
C ILE A 56 7.25 15.27 0.06
N CYS A 57 6.87 14.15 0.65
CA CYS A 57 6.86 13.98 2.11
C CYS A 57 8.25 14.19 2.72
N ILE A 58 9.32 13.67 2.09
CA ILE A 58 10.69 13.89 2.56
C ILE A 58 11.05 15.37 2.52
N VAL A 59 10.74 16.06 1.42
CA VAL A 59 10.99 17.51 1.30
C VAL A 59 10.24 18.30 2.36
N ILE A 60 8.97 17.97 2.61
CA ILE A 60 8.15 18.61 3.65
C ILE A 60 8.75 18.35 5.04
N ALA A 61 9.15 17.11 5.35
CA ALA A 61 9.74 16.76 6.63
C ALA A 61 11.02 17.56 6.91
N ILE A 62 11.91 17.67 5.91
CA ILE A 62 13.13 18.48 6.02
C ILE A 62 12.78 19.95 6.26
N ASN A 63 11.82 20.51 5.50
CA ASN A 63 11.37 21.90 5.70
C ASN A 63 10.74 22.12 7.06
N ALA A 64 9.95 21.18 7.57
CA ALA A 64 9.32 21.26 8.89
C ALA A 64 10.38 21.29 9.99
N ILE A 65 11.38 20.39 9.92
CA ILE A 65 12.52 20.40 10.85
C ILE A 65 13.28 21.72 10.74
N LEU A 66 13.48 22.26 9.52
CA LEU A 66 14.22 23.52 9.36
C LEU A 66 13.45 24.73 9.93
N SER A 67 12.13 24.76 9.76
CA SER A 67 11.29 25.89 10.13
C SER A 67 10.91 25.92 11.61
N ASP A 68 10.82 24.76 12.25
CA ASP A 68 10.31 24.63 13.62
C ASP A 68 11.43 24.32 14.62
N ARG A 69 11.64 25.26 15.55
CA ARG A 69 12.63 25.12 16.62
C ARG A 69 12.33 23.94 17.56
N TYR A 70 11.06 23.68 17.84
CA TYR A 70 10.68 22.55 18.69
C TYR A 70 11.08 21.21 18.05
N LEU A 71 10.84 21.06 16.74
CA LEU A 71 11.23 19.85 16.00
C LEU A 71 12.75 19.66 15.96
N ARG A 72 13.52 20.76 15.84
CA ARG A 72 15.00 20.70 15.91
C ARG A 72 15.48 20.24 17.27
N GLU A 73 14.98 20.85 18.36
CA GLU A 73 15.37 20.49 19.72
C GLU A 73 15.01 19.03 20.04
N LEU A 74 13.84 18.55 19.59
CA LEU A 74 13.45 17.15 19.74
C LEU A 74 14.40 16.21 18.97
N LEU A 75 14.77 16.58 17.74
CA LEU A 75 15.70 15.81 16.94
C LEU A 75 17.08 15.75 17.62
N GLU A 76 17.60 16.88 18.08
CA GLU A 76 18.85 16.95 18.83
C GLU A 76 18.81 16.11 20.11
N TYR A 77 17.70 16.12 20.85
CA TYR A 77 17.53 15.28 22.03
C TYR A 77 17.59 13.78 21.69
N ILE A 78 16.91 13.35 20.61
CA ILE A 78 16.95 11.95 20.13
C ILE A 78 18.36 11.58 19.68
N PHE A 79 19.06 12.47 18.96
CA PHE A 79 20.40 12.22 18.44
C PHE A 79 21.50 12.33 19.51
N ASN A 80 21.32 13.10 20.57
CA ASN A 80 22.26 13.18 21.69
C ASN A 80 21.98 12.13 22.78
N ALA A 81 20.87 11.39 22.68
CA ALA A 81 20.58 10.32 23.62
C ALA A 81 21.73 9.27 23.65
N PRO A 82 22.06 8.73 24.83
CA PRO A 82 23.15 7.79 24.98
C PRO A 82 22.93 6.54 24.12
N TYR A 83 24.03 6.00 23.56
CA TYR A 83 24.00 4.85 22.65
C TYR A 83 23.21 3.66 23.23
N LEU A 84 23.41 3.39 24.52
CA LEU A 84 22.76 2.28 25.21
C LEU A 84 21.23 2.45 25.27
N LEU A 85 20.74 3.68 25.43
CA LEU A 85 19.31 3.97 25.44
C LEU A 85 18.71 3.82 24.04
N LYS A 86 19.40 4.29 23.00
CA LYS A 86 18.99 4.08 21.60
C LYS A 86 18.93 2.59 21.25
N PHE A 87 19.97 1.84 21.61
CA PHE A 87 20.03 0.39 21.37
C PHE A 87 18.86 -0.35 22.03
N ILE A 88 18.60 -0.09 23.32
CA ILE A 88 17.51 -0.75 24.05
C ILE A 88 16.15 -0.38 23.45
N THR A 89 15.91 0.91 23.17
CA THR A 89 14.63 1.37 22.65
C THR A 89 14.36 0.82 21.25
N LEU A 90 15.35 0.85 20.36
CA LEU A 90 15.20 0.31 19.00
C LEU A 90 15.12 -1.23 18.97
N SER A 91 15.90 -1.92 19.80
CA SER A 91 15.80 -3.39 19.91
C SER A 91 14.43 -3.81 20.45
N THR A 92 13.92 -3.11 21.46
CA THR A 92 12.58 -3.35 22.00
C THR A 92 11.51 -3.10 20.94
N LEU A 93 11.62 -1.98 20.22
CA LEU A 93 10.69 -1.64 19.13
C LEU A 93 10.73 -2.69 18.02
N SER A 94 11.91 -3.14 17.62
CA SER A 94 12.06 -4.21 16.63
C SER A 94 11.41 -5.52 17.10
N GLY A 95 11.65 -5.92 18.36
CA GLY A 95 11.00 -7.09 18.96
C GLY A 95 9.47 -7.00 18.93
N ILE A 96 8.90 -5.83 19.22
CA ILE A 96 7.45 -5.59 19.12
C ILE A 96 6.97 -5.72 17.67
N ILE A 97 7.68 -5.13 16.70
CA ILE A 97 7.30 -5.20 15.29
C ILE A 97 7.33 -6.65 14.79
N TYR A 98 8.37 -7.42 15.14
CA TYR A 98 8.44 -8.85 14.82
C TYR A 98 7.31 -9.64 15.46
N PHE A 99 7.06 -9.43 16.76
CA PHE A 99 5.97 -10.12 17.46
C PHE A 99 4.62 -9.86 16.79
N VAL A 100 4.33 -8.59 16.47
CA VAL A 100 3.11 -8.20 15.74
C VAL A 100 3.10 -8.81 14.33
N GLY A 101 4.22 -8.78 13.62
CA GLY A 101 4.38 -9.37 12.29
C GLY A 101 4.06 -10.86 12.27
N PHE A 102 4.66 -11.64 13.17
CA PHE A 102 4.44 -13.08 13.29
C PHE A 102 3.02 -13.40 13.76
N LYS A 103 2.49 -12.71 14.77
CA LYS A 103 1.10 -12.90 15.23
C LYS A 103 0.11 -12.62 14.11
N ARG A 104 0.33 -11.55 13.35
CA ARG A 104 -0.55 -11.18 12.22
C ARG A 104 -0.42 -12.17 11.05
N GLN A 105 0.77 -12.69 10.80
CA GLN A 105 0.99 -13.71 9.78
C GLN A 105 0.19 -14.99 10.05
N GLN A 106 0.12 -15.42 11.33
CA GLN A 106 -0.68 -16.57 11.73
C GLN A 106 -2.19 -16.32 11.63
N GLN A 107 -2.66 -15.11 11.97
CA GLN A 107 -4.09 -14.77 11.93
C GLN A 107 -4.62 -14.52 10.52
N LYS A 108 -3.78 -14.01 9.61
CA LYS A 108 -4.17 -13.57 8.26
C LYS A 108 -3.14 -14.00 7.21
N PRO A 109 -2.98 -15.31 6.97
CA PRO A 109 -1.98 -15.83 6.03
C PRO A 109 -2.23 -15.36 4.59
N GLU A 110 -3.47 -15.00 4.23
CA GLU A 110 -3.85 -14.53 2.90
C GLU A 110 -3.23 -13.17 2.52
N LYS A 111 -2.75 -12.38 3.50
CA LYS A 111 -2.20 -11.02 3.27
C LYS A 111 -0.68 -11.01 3.14
N ILE A 112 -0.16 -11.81 2.22
CA ILE A 112 1.28 -12.07 2.02
C ILE A 112 2.09 -10.76 1.90
N PHE A 113 1.64 -9.80 1.08
CA PHE A 113 2.36 -8.53 0.88
C PHE A 113 2.41 -7.65 2.13
N SER A 114 1.31 -7.52 2.87
CA SER A 114 1.28 -6.70 4.10
C SER A 114 2.07 -7.35 5.24
N ASN A 115 2.00 -8.67 5.36
CA ASN A 115 2.76 -9.39 6.39
C ASN A 115 4.26 -9.31 6.10
N GLY A 116 4.66 -9.48 4.82
CA GLY A 116 6.03 -9.27 4.38
C GLY A 116 6.54 -7.84 4.64
N ALA A 117 5.72 -6.82 4.39
CA ALA A 117 6.09 -5.44 4.65
C ALA A 117 6.34 -5.15 6.15
N ILE A 118 5.54 -5.73 7.05
CA ILE A 118 5.72 -5.55 8.50
C ILE A 118 7.00 -6.26 8.97
N LEU A 119 7.27 -7.47 8.49
CA LEU A 119 8.51 -8.18 8.82
C LEU A 119 9.74 -7.45 8.28
N PHE A 120 9.66 -6.93 7.06
CA PHE A 120 10.72 -6.11 6.47
C PHE A 120 10.97 -4.83 7.28
N LEU A 121 9.92 -4.19 7.78
CA LEU A 121 10.05 -3.05 8.70
C LEU A 121 10.77 -3.44 10.00
N GLY A 122 10.53 -4.64 10.51
CA GLY A 122 11.28 -5.21 11.64
C GLY A 122 12.78 -5.31 11.34
N VAL A 123 13.15 -5.85 10.17
CA VAL A 123 14.55 -5.94 9.71
C VAL A 123 15.21 -4.57 9.63
N LEU A 124 14.53 -3.58 9.04
CA LEU A 124 15.05 -2.21 8.96
C LEU A 124 15.26 -1.60 10.34
N THR A 125 14.34 -1.84 11.27
CA THR A 125 14.44 -1.32 12.65
C THR A 125 15.61 -1.97 13.39
N THR A 126 15.86 -3.27 13.18
CA THR A 126 17.05 -3.94 13.72
C THR A 126 18.33 -3.37 13.12
N ALA A 127 18.36 -3.09 11.82
CA ALA A 127 19.52 -2.50 11.17
C ALA A 127 19.86 -1.11 11.73
N CYS A 128 18.86 -0.32 12.11
CA CYS A 128 19.09 0.97 12.78
C CYS A 128 19.52 0.85 14.24
N ALA A 129 19.34 -0.33 14.87
CA ALA A 129 19.66 -0.55 16.27
C ALA A 129 21.15 -0.86 16.49
N ILE A 130 21.81 -1.40 15.47
CA ILE A 130 23.21 -1.82 15.45
C ILE A 130 24.07 -0.67 14.92
#